data_AF-A0A2G3EAX4-F1
#
_entry.id   AF-A0A2G3EAX4-F1
#
_cell.length_a   1.000
_cell.length_b   1.000
_cell.length_c   1.000
_cell.angle_alpha   90.00
_cell.angle_beta   90.00
_cell.angle_gamma   90.00
#
_symmetry.space_group_name_H-M   'P 1'
#
loop_
_entity.id
_entity.type
_entity.pdbx_description
1 polymer ?
#
loop_
_entity_poly.entity_id
_entity_poly.type
_entity_poly.pdbx_seq_one_letter_code
_entity_poly.pdbx_strand_id
1 'polypeptide(L)'
;MIANTEISMETLKKIALANRANPYVDITAWELQIGLPIVNYSGFFCQEDERLVYVAPAKTFKDTNQFVGYSGTSGGASFRVAKGVTIRSGRSGGRAIRQDIRKFNDGDLIITNKRVLFIGKDDSFEFKVDKISTTKVIAVDCFIIQSGRNAKNIQIDSNIATYALGLINYVIQNYGTVNSTAEFYDANKQLTQEQMEYCNNVRLQSLQIKLPKTSSKKNTGLWKIAKILLCIAALLFALLIILNIAFPSAKNQSKELTITDLSQEEIVTLKNHPRLYDSYSEATAFYENIGDKRVLISQGSDKTLYEWHDESNDENPVVLFINPRENYEDYIGGFTIKLRNSTSPVDLSIEEFTAVVKTYLPEYLLDYYDIEDSYSTIRDNFSEYTCAFTLNDAGKKYKETSAPYLRDDFCIQLSHNNSFDGWLAETKVGYTEMEKIEGAEYWDAESLLR
;
A
#
# COMPACT_ATOMS: atom_id res chain seq x y z
N MET A 1 -30.78 -24.29 -18.48
CA MET A 1 -29.53 -24.77 -19.12
C MET A 1 -28.45 -23.79 -18.76
N ILE A 2 -27.63 -24.11 -17.74
CA ILE A 2 -26.42 -23.32 -17.46
C ILE A 2 -25.44 -23.71 -18.56
N ALA A 3 -25.16 -22.80 -19.49
CA ALA A 3 -24.09 -23.01 -20.46
C ALA A 3 -22.79 -23.21 -19.68
N ASN A 4 -22.00 -24.23 -20.05
CA ASN A 4 -20.64 -24.46 -19.55
C ASN A 4 -19.70 -23.37 -20.09
N THR A 5 -19.96 -22.12 -19.72
CA THR A 5 -19.09 -21.00 -20.02
C THR A 5 -17.96 -21.06 -19.01
N GLU A 6 -16.72 -21.21 -19.49
CA GLU A 6 -15.54 -21.08 -18.63
C GLU A 6 -15.58 -19.72 -17.93
N ILE A 7 -15.56 -19.74 -16.60
CA ILE A 7 -15.60 -18.52 -15.78
C ILE A 7 -14.26 -17.84 -15.90
N SER A 8 -14.28 -16.53 -16.17
CA SER A 8 -13.06 -15.76 -16.32
C SER A 8 -12.21 -15.80 -15.03
N MET A 9 -10.89 -15.81 -15.19
CA MET A 9 -9.97 -15.72 -14.05
C MET A 9 -10.17 -14.43 -13.25
N GLU A 10 -10.62 -13.35 -13.89
CA GLU A 10 -10.95 -12.09 -13.22
C GLU A 10 -12.16 -12.25 -12.27
N THR A 11 -13.23 -12.89 -12.73
CA THR A 11 -14.42 -13.17 -11.91
C THR A 11 -14.06 -14.07 -10.73
N LEU A 12 -13.26 -15.12 -10.95
CA LEU A 12 -12.80 -16.00 -9.87
C LEU A 12 -11.97 -15.24 -8.84
N LYS A 13 -11.07 -14.34 -9.27
CA LYS A 13 -10.28 -13.48 -8.37
C LYS A 13 -11.18 -12.54 -7.56
N LYS A 14 -12.18 -11.91 -8.19
CA LYS A 14 -13.16 -11.04 -7.51
C LYS A 14 -13.92 -11.80 -6.42
N ILE A 15 -14.46 -12.97 -6.75
CA ILE A 15 -15.16 -13.84 -5.79
C ILE A 15 -14.23 -14.22 -4.62
N ALA A 16 -12.99 -14.63 -4.93
CA ALA A 16 -12.04 -15.04 -3.91
C ALA A 16 -11.67 -13.88 -2.95
N LEU A 17 -11.41 -12.68 -3.48
CA LEU A 17 -11.08 -11.50 -2.68
C LEU A 17 -12.27 -11.05 -1.83
N ALA A 18 -13.47 -10.98 -2.41
CA ALA A 18 -14.68 -10.54 -1.72
C ALA A 18 -15.09 -11.49 -0.59
N ASN A 19 -15.12 -12.79 -0.87
CA ASN A 19 -15.47 -13.81 0.13
C ASN A 19 -14.40 -13.94 1.22
N ARG A 20 -13.14 -13.61 0.93
CA ARG A 20 -12.08 -13.52 1.95
C ARG A 20 -12.26 -12.29 2.85
N ALA A 21 -12.66 -11.17 2.28
CA ALA A 21 -12.84 -9.91 3.00
C ALA A 21 -14.14 -9.87 3.83
N ASN A 22 -15.19 -10.57 3.40
CA ASN A 22 -16.48 -10.60 4.09
C ASN A 22 -16.77 -11.99 4.69
N PRO A 23 -16.68 -12.15 6.03
CA PRO A 23 -16.97 -13.42 6.69
C PRO A 23 -18.47 -13.77 6.73
N TYR A 24 -19.36 -12.83 6.43
CA TYR A 24 -20.81 -13.00 6.58
C TYR A 24 -21.52 -13.30 5.28
N VAL A 25 -20.88 -13.07 4.13
CA VAL A 25 -21.57 -13.15 2.84
C VAL A 25 -20.71 -13.87 1.81
N ASP A 26 -21.37 -14.73 1.05
CA ASP A 26 -20.83 -15.28 -0.17
C ASP A 26 -21.43 -14.59 -1.40
N ILE A 27 -20.57 -13.93 -2.18
CA ILE A 27 -20.95 -13.14 -3.36
C ILE A 27 -21.11 -13.97 -4.63
N THR A 28 -20.79 -15.27 -4.60
CA THR A 28 -20.70 -16.13 -5.79
C THR A 28 -21.98 -16.08 -6.64
N ALA A 29 -23.16 -16.21 -6.02
CA ALA A 29 -24.43 -16.20 -6.74
C ALA A 29 -24.71 -14.87 -7.45
N TRP A 30 -24.25 -13.77 -6.86
CA TRP A 30 -24.40 -12.42 -7.41
C TRP A 30 -23.48 -12.19 -8.60
N GLU A 31 -22.20 -12.58 -8.49
CA GLU A 31 -21.23 -12.50 -9.58
C GLU A 31 -21.61 -13.36 -10.79
N LEU A 32 -22.25 -14.50 -10.53
CA LEU A 32 -22.76 -15.39 -11.59
C LEU A 32 -24.11 -14.94 -12.16
N GLN A 33 -24.69 -13.86 -11.63
CA GLN A 33 -26.00 -13.32 -12.04
C GLN A 33 -27.15 -14.35 -11.93
N ILE A 34 -27.05 -15.28 -10.98
CA ILE A 34 -28.06 -16.32 -10.77
C ILE A 34 -28.94 -16.06 -9.54
N GLY A 35 -28.56 -15.14 -8.66
CA GLY A 35 -29.33 -14.78 -7.47
C GLY A 35 -28.64 -13.74 -6.59
N LEU A 36 -29.26 -13.44 -5.44
CA LEU A 36 -28.68 -12.56 -4.43
C LEU A 36 -27.51 -13.23 -3.68
N PRO A 37 -26.65 -12.43 -3.00
CA PRO A 37 -25.59 -12.96 -2.17
C PRO A 37 -26.14 -13.84 -1.04
N ILE A 38 -25.42 -14.91 -0.69
CA ILE A 38 -25.84 -15.81 0.39
C ILE A 38 -25.33 -15.25 1.71
N VAL A 39 -26.24 -14.82 2.57
CA VAL A 39 -25.92 -14.16 3.85
C VAL A 39 -25.98 -15.17 5.01
N ASN A 40 -24.85 -15.33 5.71
CA ASN A 40 -24.68 -16.11 6.92
C ASN A 40 -24.37 -15.19 8.11
N TYR A 41 -25.39 -14.45 8.57
CA TYR A 41 -25.27 -13.52 9.70
C TYR A 41 -26.26 -13.87 10.82
N SER A 42 -25.74 -14.11 12.02
CA SER A 42 -26.54 -14.41 13.20
C SER A 42 -26.79 -13.15 14.04
N GLY A 43 -27.95 -13.05 14.68
CA GLY A 43 -28.25 -11.96 15.64
C GLY A 43 -28.97 -10.75 15.04
N PHE A 44 -29.33 -10.80 13.76
CA PHE A 44 -30.27 -9.86 13.16
C PHE A 44 -31.67 -10.48 13.06
N PHE A 45 -32.69 -9.72 13.44
CA PHE A 45 -34.08 -10.14 13.42
C PHE A 45 -34.85 -9.30 12.42
N CYS A 46 -35.25 -9.92 11.31
CA CYS A 46 -36.07 -9.29 10.28
C CYS A 46 -37.49 -9.01 10.79
N GLN A 47 -38.04 -7.86 10.39
CA GLN A 47 -39.47 -7.58 10.48
C GLN A 47 -40.27 -8.47 9.50
N GLU A 48 -41.61 -8.45 9.62
CA GLU A 48 -42.49 -9.09 8.64
C GLU A 48 -42.18 -8.57 7.23
N ASP A 49 -42.05 -9.47 6.25
CA ASP A 49 -41.61 -9.20 4.87
C ASP A 49 -40.25 -8.49 4.73
N GLU A 50 -39.41 -8.47 5.77
CA GLU A 50 -38.03 -8.02 5.69
C GLU A 50 -37.09 -9.20 5.42
N ARG A 51 -36.14 -9.00 4.51
CA ARG A 51 -35.12 -9.99 4.15
C ARG A 51 -33.75 -9.34 4.17
N LEU A 52 -32.78 -10.06 4.71
CA LEU A 52 -31.37 -9.69 4.62
C LEU A 52 -30.92 -9.83 3.16
N VAL A 53 -30.23 -8.80 2.67
CA VAL A 53 -29.70 -8.75 1.31
C VAL A 53 -28.18 -8.80 1.34
N TYR A 54 -27.57 -8.08 2.27
CA TYR A 54 -26.13 -8.05 2.44
C TYR A 54 -25.75 -7.66 3.86
N VAL A 55 -24.64 -8.19 4.35
CA VAL A 55 -24.03 -7.78 5.62
C VAL A 55 -22.53 -7.71 5.42
N ALA A 56 -21.86 -6.70 5.98
CA ALA A 56 -20.41 -6.61 5.92
C ALA A 56 -19.80 -5.95 7.16
N PRO A 57 -18.58 -6.35 7.55
CA PRO A 57 -17.81 -5.62 8.55
C PRO A 57 -17.52 -4.20 8.03
N ALA A 58 -17.85 -3.19 8.81
CA ALA A 58 -17.70 -1.79 8.42
C ALA A 58 -17.27 -0.91 9.60
N LYS A 59 -16.95 0.34 9.31
CA LYS A 59 -16.67 1.36 10.31
C LYS A 59 -17.45 2.61 9.96
N THR A 60 -17.98 3.28 10.96
CA THR A 60 -18.40 4.68 10.79
C THR A 60 -17.25 5.59 11.15
N PHE A 61 -17.12 6.73 10.49
CA PHE A 61 -16.13 7.72 10.87
C PHE A 61 -16.65 9.15 10.88
N LYS A 62 -16.10 9.95 11.80
CA LYS A 62 -16.34 11.39 11.91
C LYS A 62 -15.02 12.11 11.97
N ASP A 63 -14.88 13.12 11.11
CA ASP A 63 -13.74 14.04 11.13
C ASP A 63 -14.04 15.11 12.20
N THR A 64 -13.19 15.20 13.23
CA THR A 64 -13.34 16.19 14.31
C THR A 64 -12.08 17.04 14.42
N ASN A 65 -12.25 18.37 14.34
CA ASN A 65 -11.17 19.32 14.52
C ASN A 65 -10.84 19.40 16.02
N GLN A 66 -9.65 18.97 16.44
CA GLN A 66 -9.18 19.15 17.81
C GLN A 66 -8.04 20.17 17.88
N PHE A 67 -8.03 20.95 18.95
CA PHE A 67 -7.06 22.01 19.22
C PHE A 67 -5.79 21.39 19.80
N VAL A 68 -4.68 21.37 19.03
CA VAL A 68 -3.45 20.64 19.44
C VAL A 68 -2.29 21.55 19.86
N GLY A 69 -2.41 22.88 19.74
CA GLY A 69 -1.47 23.83 20.36
C GLY A 69 -1.02 24.98 19.47
N TYR A 70 -0.04 25.74 19.98
CA TYR A 70 0.65 26.83 19.26
C TYR A 70 1.99 26.34 18.73
N SER A 71 2.28 26.57 17.44
CA SER A 71 3.68 26.56 16.98
C SER A 71 4.29 27.93 17.19
N GLY A 72 5.34 27.99 18.00
CA GLY A 72 6.21 29.14 18.12
C GLY A 72 7.41 28.96 17.20
N THR A 73 7.58 29.86 16.23
CA THR A 73 8.82 29.97 15.46
C THR A 73 9.91 30.54 16.37
N SER A 74 10.77 29.69 16.94
CA SER A 74 12.01 30.15 17.56
C SER A 74 13.15 30.10 16.53
N GLY A 75 13.11 31.03 15.58
CA GLY A 75 14.30 31.41 14.81
C GLY A 75 15.07 32.44 15.62
N GLY A 76 16.22 32.05 16.17
CA GLY A 76 17.09 32.96 16.90
C GLY A 76 18.30 32.27 17.48
N ALA A 77 19.41 32.24 16.73
CA ALA A 77 20.71 31.88 17.27
C ALA A 77 21.10 32.85 18.40
N SER A 78 21.46 32.31 19.56
CA SER A 78 21.90 33.08 20.72
C SER A 78 23.43 33.18 20.71
N PHE A 79 23.96 34.35 20.33
CA PHE A 79 25.39 34.64 20.49
C PHE A 79 25.64 35.38 21.80
N ARG A 80 26.42 34.77 22.70
CA ARG A 80 26.97 35.47 23.88
C ARG A 80 28.14 36.32 23.43
N VAL A 81 28.06 37.64 23.62
CA VAL A 81 29.16 38.56 23.30
C VAL A 81 30.01 38.87 24.55
N ALA A 82 29.48 38.72 25.77
CA ALA A 82 30.23 38.68 27.04
C ALA A 82 29.33 38.23 28.23
N LYS A 83 29.92 37.97 29.41
CA LYS A 83 29.15 37.70 30.65
C LYS A 83 28.29 38.93 30.99
N GLY A 84 26.95 38.78 30.87
CA GLY A 84 25.99 39.69 31.49
C GLY A 84 25.11 40.54 30.57
N VAL A 85 25.20 40.43 29.24
CA VAL A 85 24.31 41.19 28.33
C VAL A 85 23.77 40.28 27.22
N THR A 86 22.44 40.25 27.07
CA THR A 86 21.73 39.56 25.97
C THR A 86 20.75 40.55 25.36
N ILE A 87 20.89 40.85 24.07
CA ILE A 87 19.94 41.68 23.32
C ILE A 87 18.88 40.74 22.73
N ARG A 88 17.60 41.00 23.07
CA ARG A 88 16.44 40.28 22.54
C ARG A 88 15.71 41.17 21.54
N SER A 89 15.51 40.69 20.31
CA SER A 89 14.49 41.22 19.40
C SER A 89 13.42 40.16 19.19
N GLY A 90 12.49 40.04 20.13
CA GLY A 90 11.34 39.15 20.00
C GLY A 90 10.17 39.88 19.33
N ARG A 91 9.73 39.40 18.16
CA ARG A 91 8.40 39.69 17.63
C ARG A 91 7.63 38.37 17.60
N SER A 92 6.78 38.16 18.61
CA SER A 92 5.95 36.96 18.79
C SER A 92 4.66 37.09 17.99
N GLY A 93 4.41 36.15 17.07
CA GLY A 93 3.11 35.90 16.45
C GLY A 93 2.85 34.40 16.41
N GLY A 94 2.07 33.87 17.36
CA GLY A 94 1.67 32.45 17.39
C GLY A 94 0.45 32.21 16.52
N ARG A 95 0.54 31.24 15.59
CA ARG A 95 -0.61 30.74 14.82
C ARG A 95 -0.98 29.36 15.38
N ALA A 96 -2.23 29.19 15.80
CA ALA A 96 -2.73 27.92 16.32
C ALA A 96 -2.76 26.87 15.20
N ILE A 97 -2.19 25.69 15.44
CA ILE A 97 -2.28 24.54 14.52
C ILE A 97 -3.48 23.70 14.94
N ARG A 98 -4.40 23.46 14.00
CA ARG A 98 -5.56 22.55 14.15
C ARG A 98 -5.25 21.29 13.35
N GLN A 99 -5.38 20.10 13.95
CA GLN A 99 -5.31 18.83 13.23
C GLN A 99 -6.68 18.15 13.28
N ASP A 100 -7.08 17.57 12.15
CA ASP A 100 -8.33 16.83 12.02
C ASP A 100 -8.08 15.38 12.44
N ILE A 101 -8.72 14.95 13.53
CA ILE A 101 -8.64 13.57 14.02
C ILE A 101 -9.88 12.83 13.51
N ARG A 102 -9.68 11.85 12.63
CA ARG A 102 -10.73 10.93 12.19
C ARG A 102 -10.98 9.88 13.27
N LYS A 103 -12.16 9.92 13.90
CA LYS A 103 -12.58 8.90 14.87
C LYS A 103 -13.35 7.80 14.15
N PHE A 104 -12.87 6.56 14.28
CA PHE A 104 -13.53 5.38 13.74
C PHE A 104 -14.34 4.66 14.82
N ASN A 105 -15.44 4.04 14.42
CA ASN A 105 -16.22 3.14 15.24
C ASN A 105 -16.54 1.89 14.42
N ASP A 106 -15.96 0.77 14.82
CA ASP A 106 -16.11 -0.53 14.17
C ASP A 106 -17.50 -1.14 14.45
N GLY A 107 -18.03 -1.86 13.47
CA GLY A 107 -19.34 -2.50 13.57
C GLY A 107 -19.68 -3.29 12.30
N ASP A 108 -20.95 -3.64 12.15
CA ASP A 108 -21.46 -4.33 10.96
C ASP A 108 -22.48 -3.43 10.24
N LEU A 109 -22.32 -3.30 8.91
CA LEU A 109 -23.30 -2.71 8.02
C LEU A 109 -24.25 -3.81 7.55
N ILE A 110 -25.54 -3.62 7.77
CA ILE A 110 -26.60 -4.56 7.44
C ILE A 110 -27.56 -3.87 6.46
N ILE A 111 -27.82 -4.54 5.34
CA ILE A 111 -28.66 -4.07 4.26
C ILE A 111 -29.82 -5.05 4.10
N THR A 112 -31.04 -4.53 4.20
CA THR A 112 -32.27 -5.27 3.94
C THR A 112 -33.05 -4.60 2.81
N ASN A 113 -34.10 -5.28 2.35
CA ASN A 113 -35.05 -4.69 1.41
C ASN A 113 -35.86 -3.51 2.00
N LYS A 114 -35.81 -3.26 3.32
CA LYS A 114 -36.58 -2.19 3.99
C LYS A 114 -35.72 -1.09 4.60
N ARG A 115 -34.50 -1.41 5.06
CA ARG A 115 -33.62 -0.48 5.77
C ARG A 115 -32.15 -0.84 5.61
N VAL A 116 -31.33 0.19 5.75
CA VAL A 116 -29.87 0.09 5.86
C VAL A 116 -29.50 0.54 7.26
N LEU A 117 -28.78 -0.30 7.99
CA LEU A 117 -28.43 -0.04 9.38
C LEU A 117 -26.98 -0.41 9.66
N PHE A 118 -26.39 0.28 10.62
CA PHE A 118 -25.06 0.02 11.11
C PHE A 118 -25.11 -0.14 12.61
N ILE A 119 -24.55 -1.24 13.10
CA ILE A 119 -24.47 -1.54 14.52
C ILE A 119 -22.99 -1.53 14.92
N GLY A 120 -22.59 -0.47 15.61
CA GLY A 120 -21.26 -0.33 16.19
C GLY A 120 -21.35 0.06 17.66
N LYS A 121 -20.21 0.00 18.36
CA LYS A 121 -20.17 0.21 19.82
C LYS A 121 -20.54 1.64 20.24
N ASP A 122 -19.95 2.64 19.56
CA ASP A 122 -20.02 4.04 19.99
C ASP A 122 -20.90 4.92 19.08
N ASP A 123 -21.24 4.43 17.89
CA ASP A 123 -22.17 5.03 16.93
C ASP A 123 -22.96 3.90 16.24
N SER A 124 -24.24 4.16 15.99
CA SER A 124 -25.14 3.27 15.28
C SER A 124 -26.13 4.10 14.49
N PHE A 125 -26.64 3.59 13.38
CA PHE A 125 -27.69 4.26 12.63
C PHE A 125 -28.63 3.26 11.99
N GLU A 126 -29.85 3.71 11.72
CA GLU A 126 -30.85 2.99 10.95
C GLU A 126 -31.54 3.97 10.01
N PHE A 127 -31.47 3.72 8.72
CA PHE A 127 -32.15 4.49 7.68
C PHE A 127 -33.11 3.57 6.93
N LYS A 128 -34.38 3.94 6.91
CA LYS A 128 -35.34 3.28 6.02
C LYS A 128 -34.96 3.57 4.57
N VAL A 129 -35.06 2.56 3.71
CA VAL A 129 -34.66 2.66 2.30
C VAL A 129 -35.40 3.80 1.59
N ASP A 130 -36.69 3.99 1.87
CA ASP A 130 -37.51 5.08 1.32
C ASP A 130 -37.09 6.49 1.73
N LYS A 131 -36.27 6.61 2.77
CA LYS A 131 -35.76 7.89 3.28
C LYS A 131 -34.32 8.15 2.90
N ILE A 132 -33.64 7.21 2.23
CA ILE A 132 -32.29 7.44 1.72
C ILE A 132 -32.41 8.33 0.48
N SER A 133 -31.84 9.53 0.54
CA SER A 133 -31.89 10.49 -0.56
C SER A 133 -30.68 10.36 -1.48
N THR A 134 -29.52 9.97 -0.94
CA THR A 134 -28.27 9.95 -1.70
C THR A 134 -27.27 8.99 -1.09
N THR A 135 -26.53 8.30 -1.95
CA THR A 135 -25.32 7.57 -1.60
C THR A 135 -24.18 8.05 -2.50
N LYS A 136 -22.96 8.25 -1.95
CA LYS A 136 -21.83 8.75 -2.73
C LYS A 136 -20.52 8.09 -2.31
N VAL A 137 -19.75 7.58 -3.28
CA VAL A 137 -18.37 7.12 -3.05
C VAL A 137 -17.49 8.31 -2.70
N ILE A 138 -16.68 8.17 -1.65
CA ILE A 138 -15.68 9.16 -1.23
C ILE A 138 -14.28 8.66 -1.59
N ALA A 139 -14.02 7.37 -1.36
CA ALA A 139 -12.77 6.69 -1.65
C ALA A 139 -13.07 5.21 -1.95
N VAL A 140 -12.04 4.45 -2.34
CA VAL A 140 -12.17 3.02 -2.69
C VAL A 140 -12.88 2.20 -1.61
N ASP A 141 -12.60 2.54 -0.36
CA ASP A 141 -13.07 1.85 0.84
C ASP A 141 -14.12 2.68 1.60
N CYS A 142 -14.54 3.84 1.09
CA CYS A 142 -15.40 4.78 1.82
C CYS A 142 -16.57 5.31 0.98
N PHE A 143 -17.76 5.41 1.60
CA PHE A 143 -18.92 6.06 1.01
C PHE A 143 -19.79 6.76 2.06
N ILE A 144 -20.64 7.68 1.61
CA ILE A 144 -21.63 8.39 2.44
C ILE A 144 -23.02 7.86 2.11
N ILE A 145 -23.84 7.65 3.13
CA ILE A 145 -25.30 7.54 2.99
C ILE A 145 -25.95 8.76 3.64
N GLN A 146 -26.83 9.43 2.90
CA GLN A 146 -27.62 10.55 3.40
C GLN A 146 -29.11 10.18 3.49
N SER A 147 -29.70 10.47 4.64
CA SER A 147 -31.14 10.40 4.87
C SER A 147 -31.62 11.70 5.54
N GLY A 148 -32.31 12.53 4.76
CA GLY A 148 -32.73 13.86 5.20
C GLY A 148 -31.55 14.74 5.60
N ARG A 149 -31.51 15.18 6.86
CA ARG A 149 -30.43 16.01 7.42
C ARG A 149 -29.23 15.20 7.94
N ASN A 150 -29.38 13.89 8.04
CA ASN A 150 -28.34 13.02 8.60
C ASN A 150 -27.51 12.44 7.46
N ALA A 151 -26.19 12.55 7.57
CA ALA A 151 -25.24 11.86 6.70
C ALA A 151 -24.33 10.98 7.56
N LYS A 152 -24.03 9.77 7.08
CA LYS A 152 -23.16 8.81 7.74
C LYS A 152 -22.05 8.41 6.78
N ASN A 153 -20.81 8.63 7.20
CA ASN A 153 -19.64 8.13 6.48
C ASN A 153 -19.35 6.72 6.92
N ILE A 154 -19.14 5.84 5.96
CA ILE A 154 -18.92 4.42 6.15
C ILE A 154 -17.61 4.06 5.46
N GLN A 155 -16.72 3.40 6.17
CA GLN A 155 -15.53 2.74 5.65
C GLN A 155 -15.74 1.23 5.71
N ILE A 156 -15.28 0.51 4.69
CA ILE A 156 -15.45 -0.93 4.51
C ILE A 156 -14.29 -1.45 3.67
N ASP A 157 -13.92 -2.74 3.76
CA ASP A 157 -12.83 -3.28 2.93
C ASP A 157 -13.05 -2.99 1.43
N SER A 158 -11.99 -2.56 0.74
CA SER A 158 -12.06 -2.14 -0.66
C SER A 158 -12.55 -3.24 -1.60
N ASN A 159 -12.33 -4.51 -1.25
CA ASN A 159 -12.78 -5.65 -2.05
C ASN A 159 -14.30 -5.86 -1.96
N ILE A 160 -14.98 -5.22 -0.99
CA ILE A 160 -16.42 -5.40 -0.75
C ILE A 160 -17.23 -4.10 -0.74
N ALA A 161 -16.55 -2.95 -0.84
CA ALA A 161 -17.18 -1.63 -0.89
C ALA A 161 -18.18 -1.51 -2.04
N THR A 162 -17.79 -1.95 -3.24
CA THR A 162 -18.66 -1.92 -4.43
C THR A 162 -19.91 -2.79 -4.26
N TYR A 163 -19.81 -3.93 -3.57
CA TYR A 163 -20.97 -4.78 -3.29
C TYR A 163 -21.92 -4.14 -2.30
N ALA A 164 -21.40 -3.61 -1.20
CA ALA A 164 -22.22 -2.93 -0.20
C ALA A 164 -23.00 -1.75 -0.82
N LEU A 165 -22.30 -0.87 -1.54
CA LEU A 165 -22.93 0.27 -2.19
C LEU A 165 -23.86 -0.13 -3.34
N GLY A 166 -23.45 -1.10 -4.16
CA GLY A 166 -24.26 -1.62 -5.26
C GLY A 166 -25.58 -2.23 -4.76
N LEU A 167 -25.53 -2.99 -3.68
CA LEU A 167 -26.72 -3.62 -3.09
C LEU A 167 -27.60 -2.61 -2.34
N ILE A 168 -27.03 -1.55 -1.74
CA ILE A 168 -27.80 -0.41 -1.24
C ILE A 168 -28.58 0.25 -2.39
N ASN A 169 -27.92 0.54 -3.50
CA ASN A 169 -28.57 1.14 -4.66
C ASN A 169 -29.64 0.22 -5.26
N TYR A 170 -29.36 -1.08 -5.32
CA TYR A 170 -30.31 -2.09 -5.75
C TYR A 170 -31.57 -2.09 -4.87
N VAL A 171 -31.45 -2.10 -3.53
CA VAL A 171 -32.63 -2.07 -2.66
C VAL A 171 -33.40 -0.76 -2.77
N ILE A 172 -32.71 0.39 -2.95
CA ILE A 172 -33.35 1.70 -3.15
C ILE A 172 -34.17 1.72 -4.45
N GLN A 173 -33.58 1.26 -5.55
CA GLN A 173 -34.23 1.26 -6.87
C GLN A 173 -35.45 0.34 -6.92
N ASN A 174 -35.43 -0.75 -6.15
CA ASN A 174 -36.50 -1.74 -6.11
C ASN A 174 -37.48 -1.52 -4.95
N TYR A 175 -37.38 -0.42 -4.20
CA TYR A 175 -38.26 -0.15 -3.08
C TYR A 175 -39.67 0.28 -3.54
N GLY A 176 -40.71 -0.41 -3.06
CA GLY A 176 -42.10 0.01 -3.24
C GLY A 176 -42.72 -0.26 -4.62
N THR A 177 -42.02 -0.98 -5.51
CA THR A 177 -42.64 -1.51 -6.73
C THR A 177 -43.69 -2.57 -6.35
N VAL A 178 -44.78 -2.71 -7.13
CA VAL A 178 -45.85 -3.72 -6.88
C VAL A 178 -45.27 -5.15 -6.89
N ASN A 179 -44.12 -5.33 -7.53
CA ASN A 179 -43.31 -6.54 -7.53
C ASN A 179 -42.15 -6.54 -6.51
N SER A 180 -41.92 -5.51 -5.70
CA SER A 180 -40.75 -5.43 -4.81
C SER A 180 -40.68 -6.60 -3.83
N THR A 181 -41.82 -7.09 -3.32
CA THR A 181 -41.84 -8.34 -2.58
C THR A 181 -41.59 -9.52 -3.51
N ALA A 182 -42.33 -9.67 -4.62
CA ALA A 182 -42.22 -10.81 -5.54
C ALA A 182 -40.84 -10.98 -6.21
N GLU A 183 -40.20 -9.90 -6.68
CA GLU A 183 -38.86 -9.85 -7.27
C GLU A 183 -37.77 -10.08 -6.21
N PHE A 184 -37.91 -9.56 -4.99
CA PHE A 184 -37.03 -9.97 -3.88
C PHE A 184 -37.30 -11.41 -3.44
N TYR A 185 -38.53 -11.93 -3.55
CA TYR A 185 -38.89 -13.32 -3.25
C TYR A 185 -38.35 -14.27 -4.33
N ASP A 186 -38.32 -13.86 -5.59
CA ASP A 186 -37.74 -14.62 -6.70
C ASP A 186 -36.20 -14.52 -6.73
N ALA A 187 -35.62 -13.38 -6.34
CA ALA A 187 -34.17 -13.22 -6.23
C ALA A 187 -33.57 -13.80 -4.91
N ASN A 188 -34.38 -13.90 -3.85
CA ASN A 188 -34.09 -14.72 -2.65
C ASN A 188 -34.66 -16.13 -2.73
N LYS A 189 -35.23 -16.54 -3.87
CA LYS A 189 -35.67 -17.92 -4.05
C LYS A 189 -34.45 -18.80 -3.84
N GLN A 190 -34.61 -19.85 -3.04
CA GLN A 190 -33.52 -20.79 -2.83
C GLN A 190 -33.04 -21.24 -4.21
N LEU A 191 -31.75 -21.00 -4.47
CA LEU A 191 -31.07 -21.44 -5.69
C LEU A 191 -31.42 -22.91 -5.92
N THR A 192 -31.69 -23.28 -7.18
CA THR A 192 -31.94 -24.69 -7.50
C THR A 192 -30.73 -25.53 -7.11
N GLN A 193 -30.92 -26.83 -6.93
CA GLN A 193 -29.80 -27.73 -6.61
C GLN A 193 -28.67 -27.62 -7.66
N GLU A 194 -29.02 -27.53 -8.94
CA GLU A 194 -28.07 -27.33 -10.05
C GLU A 194 -27.30 -26.00 -9.92
N GLN A 195 -28.00 -24.90 -9.59
CA GLN A 195 -27.37 -23.59 -9.37
C GLN A 195 -26.46 -23.59 -8.13
N MET A 196 -26.85 -24.28 -7.07
CA MET A 196 -26.03 -24.44 -5.86
C MET A 196 -24.77 -25.27 -6.12
N GLU A 197 -24.89 -26.36 -6.88
CA GLU A 197 -23.75 -27.17 -7.33
C GLU A 197 -22.82 -26.35 -8.21
N TYR A 198 -23.36 -25.55 -9.13
CA TYR A 198 -22.57 -24.62 -9.93
C TYR A 198 -21.79 -23.64 -9.05
N CYS A 199 -22.46 -22.93 -8.13
CA CYS A 199 -21.79 -22.05 -7.16
C CYS A 199 -20.70 -22.78 -6.36
N ASN A 200 -20.95 -24.02 -5.91
CA ASN A 200 -19.95 -24.82 -5.18
C ASN A 200 -18.71 -25.08 -6.02
N ASN A 201 -18.87 -25.41 -7.30
CA ASN A 201 -17.74 -25.61 -8.21
C ASN A 201 -16.93 -24.31 -8.39
N VAL A 202 -17.60 -23.16 -8.53
CA VAL A 202 -16.93 -21.85 -8.62
C VAL A 202 -16.16 -21.51 -7.34
N ARG A 203 -16.74 -21.80 -6.17
CA ARG A 203 -16.05 -21.62 -4.88
C ARG A 203 -14.78 -22.47 -4.79
N LEU A 204 -14.85 -23.73 -5.23
CA LEU A 204 -13.68 -24.61 -5.21
C LEU A 204 -12.58 -24.12 -6.16
N GLN A 205 -12.95 -23.58 -7.32
CA GLN A 205 -12.00 -22.97 -8.25
C GLN A 205 -11.40 -21.68 -7.69
N SER A 206 -12.21 -20.82 -7.07
CA SER A 206 -11.75 -19.55 -6.52
C SER A 206 -10.82 -19.73 -5.32
N LEU A 207 -11.00 -20.79 -4.52
CA LEU A 207 -10.09 -21.17 -3.42
C LEU A 207 -8.69 -21.59 -3.90
N GLN A 208 -8.55 -22.07 -5.14
CA GLN A 208 -7.24 -22.46 -5.69
C GLN A 208 -6.42 -21.24 -6.15
N ILE A 209 -7.02 -20.04 -6.16
CA ILE A 209 -6.33 -18.81 -6.54
C ILE A 209 -5.38 -18.41 -5.42
N LYS A 210 -4.10 -18.27 -5.76
CA LYS A 210 -3.10 -17.65 -4.88
C LYS A 210 -3.43 -16.16 -4.75
N LEU A 211 -4.06 -15.81 -3.65
CA LEU A 211 -4.29 -14.41 -3.30
C LEU A 211 -3.08 -13.84 -2.53
N PRO A 212 -2.70 -12.57 -2.78
CA PRO A 212 -1.67 -11.90 -1.99
C PRO A 212 -2.08 -11.89 -0.51
N LYS A 213 -1.12 -12.13 0.40
CA LYS A 213 -1.40 -12.25 1.84
C LYS A 213 -1.90 -10.89 2.36
N THR A 214 -3.07 -10.88 2.99
CA THR A 214 -3.57 -9.69 3.69
C THR A 214 -2.73 -9.43 4.94
N SER A 215 -2.03 -8.30 4.98
CA SER A 215 -1.32 -7.81 6.17
C SER A 215 -2.32 -7.35 7.24
N SER A 216 -2.95 -8.31 7.92
CA SER A 216 -3.92 -8.05 8.98
C SER A 216 -3.25 -7.40 10.21
N LYS A 217 -3.21 -6.08 10.27
CA LYS A 217 -3.02 -5.30 11.52
C LYS A 217 -4.28 -5.46 12.40
N LYS A 218 -4.35 -6.50 13.24
CA LYS A 218 -5.31 -6.57 14.36
C LYS A 218 -4.57 -6.32 15.68
N ASN A 219 -4.59 -5.07 16.12
CA ASN A 219 -3.90 -4.60 17.31
C ASN A 219 -4.90 -4.29 18.43
N THR A 220 -5.46 -5.31 19.11
CA THR A 220 -6.36 -5.08 20.27
C THR A 220 -6.24 -6.10 21.43
N GLY A 221 -5.36 -7.10 21.35
CA GLY A 221 -5.04 -7.98 22.49
C GLY A 221 -3.66 -7.74 23.11
N LEU A 222 -2.74 -7.20 22.31
CA LEU A 222 -1.32 -7.08 22.65
C LEU A 222 -1.04 -6.05 23.73
N TRP A 223 -1.87 -5.04 23.98
CA TRP A 223 -1.53 -3.99 24.96
C TRP A 223 -1.72 -4.42 26.42
N LYS A 224 -2.67 -5.33 26.70
CA LYS A 224 -2.81 -5.94 28.03
C LYS A 224 -1.71 -6.96 28.29
N ILE A 225 -1.38 -7.76 27.27
CA ILE A 225 -0.25 -8.70 27.32
C ILE A 225 1.07 -7.93 27.40
N ALA A 226 1.23 -6.81 26.69
CA ALA A 226 2.41 -5.95 26.73
C ALA A 226 2.57 -5.29 28.09
N LYS A 227 1.50 -4.89 28.79
CA LYS A 227 1.63 -4.40 30.17
C LYS A 227 2.09 -5.49 31.14
N ILE A 228 1.55 -6.71 31.00
CA ILE A 228 1.98 -7.85 31.81
C ILE A 228 3.42 -8.24 31.46
N LEU A 229 3.76 -8.31 30.17
CA LEU A 229 5.11 -8.55 29.67
C LEU A 229 6.08 -7.43 30.03
N LEU A 230 5.64 -6.18 30.17
CA LEU A 230 6.47 -5.05 30.57
C LEU A 230 6.71 -5.04 32.08
N CYS A 231 5.75 -5.50 32.88
CA CYS A 231 5.98 -5.78 34.31
C CYS A 231 6.90 -6.99 34.51
N ILE A 232 6.71 -8.06 33.73
CA ILE A 232 7.59 -9.24 33.74
C ILE A 232 8.97 -8.86 33.21
N ALA A 233 9.08 -8.05 32.16
CA ALA A 233 10.34 -7.54 31.63
C ALA A 233 11.02 -6.60 32.62
N ALA A 234 10.29 -5.77 33.37
CA ALA A 234 10.88 -4.94 34.42
C ALA A 234 11.44 -5.79 35.58
N LEU A 235 10.73 -6.86 35.97
CA LEU A 235 11.21 -7.82 36.97
C LEU A 235 12.41 -8.63 36.46
N LEU A 236 12.38 -9.08 35.20
CA LEU A 236 13.48 -9.77 34.54
C LEU A 236 14.67 -8.83 34.29
N PHE A 237 14.43 -7.54 34.04
CA PHE A 237 15.47 -6.53 33.87
C PHE A 237 16.15 -6.21 35.20
N ALA A 238 15.38 -6.11 36.29
CA ALA A 238 15.96 -6.02 37.64
C ALA A 238 16.77 -7.27 37.99
N LEU A 239 16.29 -8.47 37.63
CA LEU A 239 17.03 -9.73 37.79
C LEU A 239 18.29 -9.78 36.90
N LEU A 240 18.24 -9.25 35.67
CA LEU A 240 19.35 -9.18 34.72
C LEU A 240 20.41 -8.15 35.14
N ILE A 241 20.04 -7.07 35.82
CA ILE A 241 21.01 -6.15 36.45
C ILE A 241 21.73 -6.87 37.58
N ILE A 242 21.01 -7.63 38.42
CA ILE A 242 21.61 -8.42 39.50
C ILE A 242 22.53 -9.52 38.92
N LEU A 243 22.12 -10.18 37.83
CA LEU A 243 22.92 -11.21 37.14
C LEU A 243 24.13 -10.65 36.37
N ASN A 244 24.03 -9.46 35.75
CA ASN A 244 25.17 -8.81 35.05
C ASN A 244 26.26 -8.32 36.01
N ILE A 245 25.91 -8.00 37.26
CA ILE A 245 26.91 -7.67 38.29
C ILE A 245 27.62 -8.95 38.77
N ALA A 246 26.95 -10.10 38.76
CA ALA A 246 27.49 -11.38 39.24
C ALA A 246 28.23 -12.19 38.16
N PHE A 247 27.89 -12.04 36.88
CA PHE A 247 28.50 -12.77 35.77
C PHE A 247 28.58 -11.90 34.51
N PRO A 248 29.78 -11.56 34.00
CA PRO A 248 29.91 -10.76 32.79
C PRO A 248 29.58 -11.59 31.54
N SER A 249 28.42 -11.25 30.97
CA SER A 249 27.96 -11.32 29.58
C SER A 249 28.52 -12.39 28.63
N ALA A 250 27.64 -13.29 28.20
CA ALA A 250 27.68 -13.91 26.88
C ALA A 250 26.66 -13.19 25.96
N LYS A 251 27.12 -12.68 24.82
CA LYS A 251 26.34 -11.99 23.79
C LYS A 251 25.24 -12.91 23.21
N ASN A 252 24.01 -12.39 23.10
CA ASN A 252 22.97 -12.99 22.26
C ASN A 252 23.27 -12.69 20.78
N GLN A 253 23.30 -13.73 19.96
CA GLN A 253 23.49 -13.67 18.50
C GLN A 253 22.25 -13.08 17.82
N SER A 254 22.41 -11.93 17.16
CA SER A 254 21.62 -11.57 15.97
C SER A 254 21.94 -12.56 14.85
N LYS A 255 20.97 -12.93 14.02
CA LYS A 255 21.22 -13.71 12.80
C LYS A 255 22.15 -12.89 11.91
N GLU A 256 23.42 -13.27 11.87
CA GLU A 256 24.49 -12.54 11.19
C GLU A 256 24.28 -12.72 9.68
N LEU A 257 24.05 -11.63 8.95
CA LEU A 257 23.99 -11.66 7.49
C LEU A 257 25.37 -11.99 6.94
N THR A 258 25.45 -12.94 6.02
CA THR A 258 26.71 -13.40 5.42
C THR A 258 26.85 -12.87 3.99
N ILE A 259 28.08 -12.84 3.47
CA ILE A 259 28.26 -12.78 2.01
C ILE A 259 27.90 -14.18 1.49
N THR A 260 26.92 -14.28 0.60
CA THR A 260 26.59 -15.54 -0.03
C THR A 260 27.54 -15.82 -1.20
N ASP A 261 27.54 -17.05 -1.72
CA ASP A 261 28.36 -17.43 -2.88
C ASP A 261 27.84 -16.80 -4.20
N LEU A 262 26.73 -16.05 -4.18
CA LEU A 262 26.17 -15.39 -5.34
C LEU A 262 27.09 -14.27 -5.85
N SER A 263 27.20 -14.15 -7.17
CA SER A 263 27.81 -12.97 -7.81
C SER A 263 26.92 -11.72 -7.62
N GLN A 264 27.45 -10.54 -7.94
CA GLN A 264 26.64 -9.31 -7.86
C GLN A 264 25.51 -9.32 -8.91
N GLU A 265 25.82 -9.83 -10.10
CA GLU A 265 24.86 -10.01 -11.19
C GLU A 265 23.76 -11.01 -10.79
N GLU A 266 24.13 -12.12 -10.15
CA GLU A 266 23.15 -13.10 -9.65
C GLU A 266 22.23 -12.50 -8.59
N ILE A 267 22.74 -11.64 -7.70
CA ILE A 267 21.93 -10.94 -6.68
C ILE A 267 20.89 -10.05 -7.34
N VAL A 268 21.27 -9.26 -8.34
CA VAL A 268 20.35 -8.29 -8.96
C VAL A 268 19.44 -8.93 -10.01
N THR A 269 19.74 -10.13 -10.49
CA THR A 269 18.93 -10.86 -11.49
C THR A 269 18.12 -12.01 -10.89
N LEU A 270 17.96 -12.05 -9.56
CA LEU A 270 17.19 -13.08 -8.87
C LEU A 270 15.75 -13.19 -9.43
N LYS A 271 15.33 -14.42 -9.71
CA LYS A 271 14.00 -14.66 -10.28
C LYS A 271 12.89 -14.19 -9.33
N ASN A 272 11.90 -13.49 -9.89
CA ASN A 272 10.76 -12.92 -9.17
C ASN A 272 11.16 -11.89 -8.10
N HIS A 273 12.28 -11.21 -8.29
CA HIS A 273 12.62 -10.12 -7.40
C HIS A 273 11.52 -9.03 -7.41
N PRO A 274 11.28 -8.36 -6.27
CA PRO A 274 10.32 -7.27 -6.17
C PRO A 274 10.68 -6.09 -7.08
N ARG A 275 9.65 -5.37 -7.53
CA ARG A 275 9.74 -4.23 -8.44
C ARG A 275 9.32 -2.93 -7.75
N LEU A 276 9.61 -1.80 -8.38
CA LEU A 276 9.12 -0.50 -7.95
C LEU A 276 7.60 -0.56 -7.76
N TYR A 277 7.11 0.06 -6.68
CA TYR A 277 5.72 0.02 -6.24
C TYR A 277 5.14 -1.35 -5.83
N ASP A 278 5.92 -2.45 -5.80
CA ASP A 278 5.50 -3.67 -5.12
C ASP A 278 5.48 -3.48 -3.59
N SER A 279 4.92 -4.45 -2.87
CA SER A 279 4.87 -4.45 -1.40
C SER A 279 6.27 -4.40 -0.79
N TYR A 280 6.55 -3.35 -0.01
CA TYR A 280 7.83 -3.17 0.68
C TYR A 280 8.08 -4.29 1.69
N SER A 281 7.02 -4.74 2.37
CA SER A 281 7.11 -5.84 3.35
C SER A 281 7.43 -7.19 2.70
N GLU A 282 6.87 -7.46 1.51
CA GLU A 282 7.19 -8.68 0.75
C GLU A 282 8.61 -8.62 0.19
N ALA A 283 9.06 -7.44 -0.24
CA ALA A 283 10.43 -7.23 -0.67
C ALA A 283 11.44 -7.44 0.46
N THR A 284 11.13 -6.92 1.66
CA THR A 284 11.93 -7.14 2.86
C THR A 284 12.08 -8.65 3.12
N ALA A 285 10.96 -9.37 3.16
CA ALA A 285 10.98 -10.81 3.39
C ALA A 285 11.72 -11.61 2.29
N PHE A 286 11.63 -11.18 1.03
CA PHE A 286 12.32 -11.79 -0.10
C PHE A 286 13.84 -11.72 0.09
N TYR A 287 14.39 -10.51 0.30
CA TYR A 287 15.83 -10.28 0.43
C TYR A 287 16.42 -10.75 1.76
N GLU A 288 15.66 -10.67 2.87
CA GLU A 288 16.06 -11.28 4.13
C GLU A 288 16.19 -12.81 4.05
N ASN A 289 15.38 -13.46 3.20
CA ASN A 289 15.46 -14.91 2.99
C ASN A 289 16.68 -15.31 2.15
N ILE A 290 17.16 -14.43 1.27
CA ILE A 290 18.45 -14.61 0.57
C ILE A 290 19.60 -14.47 1.56
N GLY A 291 19.48 -13.54 2.51
CA GLY A 291 20.42 -13.40 3.63
C GLY A 291 21.78 -12.84 3.22
N ASP A 292 21.87 -12.19 2.05
CA ASP A 292 23.10 -11.56 1.58
C ASP A 292 23.25 -10.14 2.14
N LYS A 293 24.37 -9.88 2.83
CA LYS A 293 24.65 -8.57 3.45
C LYS A 293 24.86 -7.43 2.43
N ARG A 294 25.00 -7.74 1.14
CA ARG A 294 25.13 -6.78 0.03
C ARG A 294 23.78 -6.23 -0.43
N VAL A 295 22.67 -6.74 0.09
CA VAL A 295 21.33 -6.19 -0.13
C VAL A 295 20.88 -5.45 1.12
N LEU A 296 20.52 -4.17 0.97
CA LEU A 296 20.05 -3.32 2.06
C LEU A 296 18.59 -2.89 1.82
N ILE A 297 17.75 -3.15 2.82
CA ILE A 297 16.35 -2.76 2.87
C ILE A 297 16.21 -1.83 4.10
N SER A 298 16.06 -0.51 3.91
CA SER A 298 16.02 0.45 5.04
C SER A 298 14.76 1.32 5.10
N GLN A 299 14.24 1.48 6.33
CA GLN A 299 13.12 2.35 6.71
C GLN A 299 13.63 3.74 7.10
N GLY A 300 14.11 4.54 6.14
CA GLY A 300 14.43 5.95 6.43
C GLY A 300 15.50 6.59 5.56
N SER A 301 15.62 7.90 5.72
CA SER A 301 16.56 8.79 5.03
C SER A 301 18.02 8.59 5.47
N ASP A 302 18.52 7.36 5.52
CA ASP A 302 19.96 7.05 5.62
C ASP A 302 20.66 7.37 4.28
N LYS A 303 20.35 8.55 3.70
CA LYS A 303 21.09 9.14 2.59
C LYS A 303 22.55 9.41 2.98
N THR A 304 22.85 9.49 4.28
CA THR A 304 24.21 9.71 4.82
C THR A 304 25.16 8.53 4.68
N LEU A 305 24.73 7.37 4.16
CA LEU A 305 25.61 6.23 3.86
C LEU A 305 25.94 6.06 2.37
N TYR A 306 25.36 6.88 1.49
CA TYR A 306 25.40 6.68 0.04
C TYR A 306 25.85 7.92 -0.73
N GLU A 307 26.92 8.56 -0.26
CA GLU A 307 27.65 9.48 -1.12
C GLU A 307 28.51 8.65 -2.08
N TRP A 308 28.21 8.77 -3.37
CA TRP A 308 29.03 8.24 -4.49
C TRP A 308 30.43 8.91 -4.57
N HIS A 309 30.77 9.76 -3.60
CA HIS A 309 31.89 10.69 -3.66
C HIS A 309 33.20 10.22 -3.02
N ASP A 310 33.29 8.99 -2.50
CA ASP A 310 34.58 8.48 -2.05
C ASP A 310 35.15 7.44 -3.03
N GLU A 311 35.96 7.95 -3.97
CA GLU A 311 36.73 7.18 -4.97
C GLU A 311 37.75 6.20 -4.34
N SER A 312 37.81 6.08 -3.02
CA SER A 312 38.88 5.36 -2.32
C SER A 312 38.46 4.21 -1.42
N ASN A 313 37.16 4.03 -1.12
CA ASN A 313 36.73 3.06 -0.09
C ASN A 313 36.00 1.83 -0.67
N ASP A 314 36.76 0.75 -0.82
CA ASP A 314 36.32 -0.62 -1.19
C ASP A 314 35.47 -1.30 -0.08
N GLU A 315 35.13 -0.57 0.98
CA GLU A 315 34.50 -1.11 2.20
C GLU A 315 32.97 -1.16 2.16
N ASN A 316 32.31 -0.58 1.15
CA ASN A 316 30.84 -0.65 1.04
C ASN A 316 30.40 -1.65 -0.06
N PRO A 317 30.13 -2.91 0.31
CA PRO A 317 29.80 -3.97 -0.64
C PRO A 317 28.33 -3.96 -1.06
N VAL A 318 27.55 -2.92 -0.72
CA VAL A 318 26.12 -2.89 -1.07
C VAL A 318 25.95 -2.81 -2.59
N VAL A 319 25.27 -3.82 -3.12
CA VAL A 319 24.95 -4.01 -4.54
C VAL A 319 23.52 -3.56 -4.83
N LEU A 320 22.60 -3.75 -3.87
CA LEU A 320 21.19 -3.40 -4.04
C LEU A 320 20.68 -2.69 -2.79
N PHE A 321 20.07 -1.53 -2.99
CA PHE A 321 19.35 -0.79 -1.98
C PHE A 321 17.90 -0.61 -2.39
N ILE A 322 16.96 -0.82 -1.46
CA ILE A 322 15.54 -0.60 -1.68
C ILE A 322 14.96 0.21 -0.53
N ASN A 323 14.32 1.32 -0.87
CA ASN A 323 13.72 2.23 0.10
C ASN A 323 12.19 2.26 -0.01
N PRO A 324 11.48 2.50 1.10
CA PRO A 324 10.04 2.63 1.09
C PRO A 324 9.64 3.93 0.39
N ARG A 325 8.40 3.96 -0.08
CA ARG A 325 7.79 5.15 -0.67
C ARG A 325 7.45 6.15 0.43
N GLU A 326 8.00 7.36 0.32
CA GLU A 326 7.66 8.44 1.24
C GLU A 326 6.14 8.68 1.29
N ASN A 327 5.57 8.77 2.49
CA ASN A 327 4.14 8.86 2.77
C ASN A 327 3.29 7.63 2.36
N TYR A 328 3.89 6.59 1.80
CA TYR A 328 3.25 5.32 1.42
C TYR A 328 4.19 4.14 1.70
N GLU A 329 4.69 4.04 2.93
CA GLU A 329 5.80 3.13 3.32
C GLU A 329 5.54 1.63 3.09
N ASP A 330 4.28 1.25 2.85
CA ASP A 330 3.89 -0.11 2.48
C ASP A 330 4.36 -0.52 1.07
N TYR A 331 4.81 0.43 0.24
CA TYR A 331 5.24 0.22 -1.14
C TYR A 331 6.72 0.57 -1.36
N ILE A 332 7.36 -0.11 -2.31
CA ILE A 332 8.71 0.25 -2.76
C ILE A 332 8.68 1.63 -3.41
N GLY A 333 9.47 2.54 -2.85
CA GLY A 333 9.63 3.91 -3.36
C GLY A 333 10.77 4.04 -4.33
N GLY A 334 11.79 3.19 -4.26
CA GLY A 334 12.93 3.32 -5.15
C GLY A 334 13.91 2.21 -4.92
N PHE A 335 14.84 2.11 -5.86
CA PHE A 335 15.96 1.21 -5.76
C PHE A 335 17.25 1.91 -6.21
N THR A 336 18.36 1.37 -5.74
CA THR A 336 19.69 1.65 -6.25
C THR A 336 20.38 0.32 -6.54
N ILE A 337 20.88 0.13 -7.76
CA ILE A 337 21.66 -1.04 -8.16
C ILE A 337 23.08 -0.58 -8.44
N LYS A 338 24.06 -1.25 -7.85
CA LYS A 338 25.48 -0.98 -8.05
C LYS A 338 26.18 -2.28 -8.44
N LEU A 339 26.69 -2.33 -9.66
CA LEU A 339 27.51 -3.43 -10.14
C LEU A 339 28.95 -2.92 -10.29
N ARG A 340 29.86 -3.49 -9.51
CA ARG A 340 31.29 -3.20 -9.57
C ARG A 340 32.05 -4.46 -9.21
N ASN A 341 32.95 -4.89 -10.07
CA ASN A 341 33.85 -5.99 -9.74
C ASN A 341 35.21 -5.42 -9.33
N SER A 342 35.60 -5.64 -8.07
CA SER A 342 36.88 -5.16 -7.50
C SER A 342 38.11 -5.89 -8.06
N THR A 343 37.90 -6.95 -8.84
CA THR A 343 38.96 -7.82 -9.38
C THR A 343 39.01 -7.89 -10.91
N SER A 344 37.97 -7.45 -11.62
CA SER A 344 37.93 -7.37 -13.08
C SER A 344 36.86 -6.37 -13.51
N PRO A 345 36.98 -5.66 -14.65
CA PRO A 345 35.89 -4.85 -15.21
C PRO A 345 34.58 -5.64 -15.33
N VAL A 346 33.45 -4.99 -15.06
CA VAL A 346 32.12 -5.52 -15.38
C VAL A 346 31.82 -5.13 -16.82
N ASP A 347 32.18 -6.01 -17.76
CA ASP A 347 31.94 -5.83 -19.21
C ASP A 347 30.44 -5.98 -19.51
N LEU A 348 29.63 -5.01 -19.04
CA LEU A 348 28.22 -4.86 -19.34
C LEU A 348 28.03 -3.65 -20.24
N SER A 349 27.32 -3.85 -21.35
CA SER A 349 26.88 -2.73 -22.18
C SER A 349 25.74 -1.95 -21.51
N ILE A 350 25.45 -0.74 -22.01
CA ILE A 350 24.28 0.04 -21.58
C ILE A 350 22.98 -0.75 -21.80
N GLU A 351 22.86 -1.51 -22.89
CA GLU A 351 21.70 -2.34 -23.19
C GLU A 351 21.53 -3.47 -22.19
N GLU A 352 22.63 -4.16 -21.84
CA GLU A 352 22.62 -5.25 -20.87
C GLU A 352 22.28 -4.75 -19.47
N PHE A 353 22.87 -3.62 -19.06
CA PHE A 353 22.55 -3.02 -17.76
C PHE A 353 21.12 -2.48 -17.72
N THR A 354 20.64 -1.87 -18.81
CA THR A 354 19.24 -1.42 -18.92
C THR A 354 18.27 -2.61 -18.85
N ALA A 355 18.61 -3.76 -19.42
CA ALA A 355 17.80 -4.97 -19.30
C ALA A 355 17.67 -5.44 -17.85
N VAL A 356 18.74 -5.34 -17.04
CA VAL A 356 18.68 -5.60 -15.59
C VAL A 356 17.78 -4.57 -14.90
N VAL A 357 17.94 -3.28 -15.18
CA VAL A 357 17.14 -2.24 -14.53
C VAL A 357 15.65 -2.36 -14.88
N LYS A 358 15.33 -2.73 -16.13
CA LYS A 358 13.97 -2.95 -16.61
C LYS A 358 13.22 -3.99 -15.77
N THR A 359 13.88 -5.02 -15.24
CA THR A 359 13.21 -6.03 -14.42
C THR A 359 12.75 -5.48 -13.07
N TYR A 360 13.30 -4.36 -12.60
CA TYR A 360 12.89 -3.65 -11.37
C TYR A 360 11.78 -2.63 -11.61
N LEU A 361 11.39 -2.40 -12.86
CA LEU A 361 10.30 -1.49 -13.21
C LEU A 361 8.97 -2.25 -13.30
N PRO A 362 7.83 -1.62 -12.97
CA PRO A 362 6.53 -2.27 -13.08
C PRO A 362 6.25 -2.68 -14.53
N GLU A 363 5.62 -3.84 -14.73
CA GLU A 363 5.25 -4.32 -16.08
C GLU A 363 4.28 -3.36 -16.79
N TYR A 364 3.45 -2.68 -16.01
CA TYR A 364 2.48 -1.69 -16.47
C TYR A 364 3.06 -0.28 -16.61
N LEU A 365 4.38 -0.08 -16.47
CA LEU A 365 4.97 1.26 -16.35
C LEU A 365 4.51 2.17 -17.48
N LEU A 366 4.66 1.73 -18.73
CA LEU A 366 4.31 2.50 -19.93
C LEU A 366 2.79 2.54 -20.21
N ASP A 367 1.97 1.80 -19.46
CA ASP A 367 0.50 1.96 -19.51
C ASP A 367 0.07 3.22 -18.76
N TYR A 368 0.82 3.63 -17.74
CA TYR A 368 0.47 4.73 -16.82
C TYR A 368 1.44 5.91 -16.82
N TYR A 369 2.63 5.76 -17.40
CA TYR A 369 3.62 6.82 -17.51
C TYR A 369 4.00 7.04 -18.96
N ASP A 370 4.12 8.31 -19.35
CA ASP A 370 4.80 8.71 -20.57
C ASP A 370 6.28 8.97 -20.24
N ILE A 371 7.16 8.67 -21.18
CA ILE A 371 8.55 9.12 -21.12
C ILE A 371 8.56 10.60 -21.51
N GLU A 372 8.82 11.47 -20.54
CA GLU A 372 8.79 12.93 -20.75
C GLU A 372 10.07 13.42 -21.40
N ASP A 373 11.23 12.90 -20.97
CA ASP A 373 12.53 13.24 -21.55
C ASP A 373 13.49 12.07 -21.36
N SER A 374 14.44 11.94 -22.29
CA SER A 374 15.49 10.93 -22.22
C SER A 374 16.77 11.44 -22.86
N TYR A 375 17.84 11.51 -22.07
CA TYR A 375 19.11 12.10 -22.50
C TYR A 375 20.30 11.40 -21.87
N SER A 376 21.46 11.62 -22.49
CA SER A 376 22.74 11.16 -21.97
C SER A 376 23.74 12.29 -21.89
N THR A 377 24.63 12.20 -20.91
CA THR A 377 25.80 13.08 -20.77
C THR A 377 27.03 12.19 -20.71
N ILE A 378 27.89 12.29 -21.71
CA ILE A 378 29.12 11.51 -21.79
C ILE A 378 30.31 12.45 -21.55
N ARG A 379 31.15 12.09 -20.59
CA ARG A 379 32.42 12.74 -20.24
C ARG A 379 33.52 11.70 -20.22
N ASP A 380 34.79 12.13 -20.29
CA ASP A 380 35.97 11.25 -20.45
C ASP A 380 35.94 9.98 -19.57
N ASN A 381 35.53 10.11 -18.31
CA ASN A 381 35.53 8.99 -17.35
C ASN A 381 34.13 8.58 -16.84
N PHE A 382 33.06 9.19 -17.36
CA PHE A 382 31.73 9.05 -16.79
C PHE A 382 30.65 9.25 -17.85
N SER A 383 29.76 8.27 -17.97
CA SER A 383 28.58 8.34 -18.83
C SER A 383 27.34 8.29 -17.96
N GLU A 384 26.40 9.20 -18.18
CA GLU A 384 25.12 9.26 -17.47
C GLU A 384 23.98 9.21 -18.47
N TYR A 385 22.94 8.45 -18.15
CA TYR A 385 21.75 8.27 -18.96
C TYR A 385 20.54 8.46 -18.07
N THR A 386 19.67 9.40 -18.41
CA THR A 386 18.49 9.74 -17.61
C THR A 386 17.24 9.52 -18.44
N CYS A 387 16.26 8.83 -17.86
CA CYS A 387 14.92 8.65 -18.42
C CYS A 387 13.90 9.18 -17.41
N ALA A 388 13.20 10.25 -17.76
CA ALA A 388 12.17 10.88 -16.95
C ALA A 388 10.78 10.35 -17.33
N PHE A 389 9.96 10.09 -16.32
CA PHE A 389 8.62 9.55 -16.46
C PHE A 389 7.63 10.46 -15.76
N THR A 390 6.51 10.74 -16.44
CA THR A 390 5.40 11.52 -15.88
C THR A 390 4.09 10.79 -16.12
N LEU A 391 3.17 10.85 -15.15
CA LEU A 391 1.88 10.18 -15.28
C LEU A 391 1.12 10.68 -16.51
N ASN A 392 0.73 9.73 -17.35
CA ASN A 392 -0.21 9.99 -18.43
C ASN A 392 -1.65 10.10 -17.87
N ASP A 393 -2.63 10.40 -18.71
CA ASP A 393 -4.02 10.58 -18.25
C ASP A 393 -4.61 9.29 -17.62
N ALA A 394 -4.23 8.12 -18.12
CA ALA A 394 -4.64 6.84 -17.53
C ALA A 394 -3.99 6.62 -16.15
N GLY A 395 -2.72 6.97 -16.02
CA GLY A 395 -1.97 6.91 -14.77
C GLY A 395 -2.48 7.87 -13.71
N LYS A 396 -2.79 9.12 -14.08
CA LYS A 396 -3.44 10.11 -13.18
C LYS A 396 -4.75 9.57 -12.63
N LYS A 397 -5.60 9.02 -13.51
CA LYS A 397 -6.87 8.39 -13.12
C LYS A 397 -6.64 7.15 -12.24
N TYR A 398 -5.67 6.31 -12.57
CA TYR A 398 -5.36 5.12 -11.78
C TYR A 398 -4.83 5.49 -10.40
N LYS A 399 -4.01 6.53 -10.29
CA LYS A 399 -3.52 7.08 -9.03
C LYS A 399 -4.66 7.59 -8.15
N GLU A 400 -5.58 8.38 -8.70
CA GLU A 400 -6.74 8.91 -7.98
C GLU A 400 -7.69 7.81 -7.48
N THR A 401 -7.80 6.72 -8.24
CA THR A 401 -8.84 5.69 -8.00
C THR A 401 -8.34 4.43 -7.30
N SER A 402 -7.08 4.04 -7.47
CA SER A 402 -6.61 2.69 -7.12
C SER A 402 -5.17 2.63 -6.60
N ALA A 403 -4.30 3.54 -7.03
CA ALA A 403 -2.86 3.49 -6.73
C ALA A 403 -2.30 4.85 -6.26
N PRO A 404 -2.74 5.38 -5.10
CA PRO A 404 -2.35 6.71 -4.63
C PRO A 404 -0.84 6.84 -4.34
N TYR A 405 -0.13 5.70 -4.25
CA TYR A 405 1.32 5.62 -4.04
C TYR A 405 2.15 5.99 -5.28
N LEU A 406 1.55 6.00 -6.48
CA LEU A 406 2.22 6.39 -7.71
C LEU A 406 2.72 7.84 -7.62
N ARG A 407 3.94 8.08 -8.09
CA ARG A 407 4.47 9.45 -8.21
C ARG A 407 3.91 10.14 -9.43
N ASP A 408 3.75 11.47 -9.34
CA ASP A 408 3.40 12.27 -10.52
C ASP A 408 4.53 12.26 -11.54
N ASP A 409 5.76 12.36 -11.05
CA ASP A 409 6.99 12.25 -11.82
C ASP A 409 8.06 11.43 -11.07
N PHE A 410 8.98 10.84 -11.82
CA PHE A 410 10.25 10.31 -11.32
C PHE A 410 11.22 10.12 -12.49
N CYS A 411 12.49 9.89 -12.21
CA CYS A 411 13.42 9.45 -13.24
C CYS A 411 14.23 8.23 -12.80
N ILE A 412 14.68 7.48 -13.80
CA ILE A 412 15.71 6.46 -13.65
C ILE A 412 16.99 7.03 -14.25
N GLN A 413 18.03 7.05 -13.43
CA GLN A 413 19.35 7.49 -13.83
C GLN A 413 20.28 6.28 -13.83
N LEU A 414 20.97 6.08 -14.95
CA LEU A 414 22.03 5.11 -15.13
C LEU A 414 23.36 5.84 -15.23
N SER A 415 24.36 5.38 -14.51
CA SER A 415 25.69 5.99 -14.53
C SER A 415 26.76 4.91 -14.69
N HIS A 416 27.66 5.10 -15.64
CA HIS A 416 28.80 4.23 -15.89
C HIS A 416 30.08 5.00 -15.61
N ASN A 417 30.96 4.40 -14.82
CA ASN A 417 32.28 4.95 -14.56
C ASN A 417 33.33 4.19 -15.35
N ASN A 418 33.94 4.84 -16.34
CA ASN A 418 34.95 4.22 -17.20
C ASN A 418 36.26 3.89 -16.46
N SER A 419 36.53 4.52 -15.31
CA SER A 419 37.81 4.34 -14.59
C SER A 419 37.91 3.02 -13.84
N PHE A 420 36.76 2.44 -13.44
CA PHE A 420 36.70 1.14 -12.76
C PHE A 420 35.64 0.21 -13.35
N ASP A 421 35.08 0.58 -14.49
CA ASP A 421 34.09 -0.16 -15.27
C ASP A 421 32.95 -0.72 -14.40
N GLY A 422 32.22 0.22 -13.79
CA GLY A 422 31.12 -0.08 -12.89
C GLY A 422 29.87 0.70 -13.26
N TRP A 423 28.73 0.08 -12.99
CA TRP A 423 27.41 0.61 -13.29
C TRP A 423 26.62 0.94 -12.01
N LEU A 424 25.89 2.04 -12.07
CA LEU A 424 24.93 2.48 -11.06
C LEU A 424 23.58 2.72 -11.75
N ALA A 425 22.50 2.24 -11.15
CA ALA A 425 21.14 2.69 -11.47
C ALA A 425 20.48 3.24 -10.21
N GLU A 426 19.74 4.32 -10.33
CA GLU A 426 18.99 4.89 -9.21
C GLU A 426 17.63 5.46 -9.63
N THR A 427 16.65 5.31 -8.74
CA THR A 427 15.36 6.02 -8.85
C THR A 427 15.45 7.37 -8.14
N LYS A 428 15.21 8.48 -8.86
CA LYS A 428 15.15 9.83 -8.28
C LYS A 428 13.73 10.41 -8.30
N VAL A 429 13.46 11.31 -7.36
CA VAL A 429 12.18 12.00 -7.19
C VAL A 429 12.34 13.46 -7.53
N GLY A 430 11.39 14.02 -8.29
CA GLY A 430 11.39 15.41 -8.69
C GLY A 430 12.29 15.63 -9.90
N TYR A 431 11.74 15.38 -11.09
CA TYR A 431 12.36 15.87 -12.32
C TYR A 431 12.08 17.38 -12.42
N THR A 432 13.08 18.22 -12.14
CA THR A 432 13.03 19.62 -12.54
C THR A 432 13.79 19.76 -13.85
N GLU A 433 13.16 20.33 -14.88
CA GLU A 433 13.79 20.73 -16.16
C GLU A 433 15.13 21.47 -15.99
N MET A 434 15.39 22.02 -14.80
CA MET A 434 16.66 22.66 -14.41
C MET A 434 17.89 21.74 -14.41
N GLU A 435 17.75 20.41 -14.55
CA GLU A 435 18.90 19.48 -14.61
C GLU A 435 19.31 19.07 -16.03
N LYS A 436 18.74 19.65 -17.09
CA LYS A 436 19.27 19.40 -18.45
C LYS A 436 20.64 20.08 -18.58
N ILE A 437 21.68 19.29 -18.32
CA ILE A 437 23.08 19.73 -18.38
C ILE A 437 23.39 20.21 -19.80
N GLU A 438 24.05 21.36 -19.91
CA GLU A 438 24.53 21.88 -21.18
C GLU A 438 25.44 20.83 -21.87
N GLY A 439 25.05 20.36 -23.05
CA GLY A 439 25.75 19.28 -23.78
C GLY A 439 25.13 17.89 -23.71
N ALA A 440 23.95 17.73 -23.09
CA ALA A 440 23.22 16.46 -23.11
C ALA A 440 22.70 16.09 -24.52
N GLU A 441 22.91 14.83 -24.93
CA GLU A 441 22.41 14.28 -26.19
C GLU A 441 21.16 13.43 -25.97
N TYR A 442 20.27 13.35 -26.97
CA TYR A 442 19.09 12.48 -26.89
C TYR A 442 19.52 11.02 -26.75
N TRP A 443 18.89 10.31 -25.82
CA TRP A 443 19.07 8.87 -25.62
C TRP A 443 17.73 8.19 -25.83
N ASP A 444 17.68 7.20 -26.74
CA ASP A 444 16.45 6.45 -27.02
C ASP A 444 16.16 5.42 -25.92
N ALA A 445 15.73 5.90 -24.75
CA ALA A 445 15.36 5.05 -23.64
C ALA A 445 14.09 4.23 -23.94
N GLU A 446 13.23 4.73 -24.82
CA GLU A 446 11.95 4.08 -25.13
C GLU A 446 12.14 2.73 -25.81
N SER A 447 13.08 2.62 -26.76
CA SER A 447 13.37 1.34 -27.42
C SER A 447 14.01 0.29 -26.50
N LEU A 448 14.70 0.73 -25.44
CA LEU A 448 15.31 -0.16 -24.45
C LEU A 448 14.32 -0.59 -23.36
N LEU A 449 13.30 0.25 -23.08
CA LEU A 449 12.30 0.00 -22.04
C LEU A 449 11.04 -0.70 -22.56
N ARG A 450 10.68 -0.55 -23.84
CA ARG A 450 9.70 -1.42 -24.53
C ARG A 450 10.26 -2.84 -24.64
#